data_AF-A0A9Q0U787-F1
#
_entry.id   AF-A0A9Q0U787-F1
#
_cell.length_a   1.000
_cell.length_b   1.000
_cell.length_c   1.000
_cell.angle_alpha   90.00
_cell.angle_beta   90.00
_cell.angle_gamma   90.00
#
_symmetry.space_group_name_H-M   'P 1'
#
loop_
_entity.id
_entity.type
_entity.pdbx_description
1 polymer ?
#
loop_
_entity_poly.entity_id
_entity_poly.type
_entity_poly.pdbx_seq_one_letter_code
_entity_poly.pdbx_strand_id
1 'polypeptide(L)'
;MQWDMAWNWALDEFNTGHQAKIVGLALAATIYHLWQERNRRAHNQHFGCAKKMAESIIVLIRDKLANLSDGAELPAIIKRQWDIP
;
A
#
# COMPACT_ATOMS: atom_id res chain seq x y z
N MET A 1 -12.63 -3.49 7.31
CA MET A 1 -11.64 -4.14 6.45
C MET A 1 -10.30 -4.06 7.16
N GLN A 2 -9.71 -5.20 7.50
CA GLN A 2 -8.35 -5.23 8.04
C GLN A 2 -7.34 -5.09 6.90
N TRP A 3 -6.18 -4.48 7.17
CA TRP A 3 -5.16 -4.25 6.16
C TRP A 3 -4.69 -5.55 5.48
N ASP A 4 -4.49 -6.61 6.27
CA ASP A 4 -4.04 -7.91 5.76
C ASP A 4 -5.00 -8.51 4.74
N MET A 5 -6.30 -8.19 4.84
CA MET A 5 -7.30 -8.64 3.87
C MET A 5 -7.18 -7.90 2.53
N ALA A 6 -6.89 -6.58 2.56
CA ALA A 6 -6.63 -5.80 1.34
C ALA A 6 -5.34 -6.28 0.65
N TRP A 7 -4.34 -6.58 1.47
CA TRP A 7 -3.06 -7.10 1.04
C TRP A 7 -3.16 -8.46 0.36
N ASN A 8 -3.82 -9.43 1.00
CA ASN A 8 -3.98 -10.78 0.45
C ASN A 8 -4.77 -10.76 -0.86
N TRP A 9 -5.82 -9.94 -0.95
CA TRP A 9 -6.54 -9.74 -2.21
C TRP A 9 -5.63 -9.25 -3.34
N ALA A 10 -4.78 -8.25 -3.07
CA ALA A 10 -3.85 -7.74 -4.07
C ALA A 10 -2.77 -8.74 -4.47
N LEU A 11 -2.30 -9.59 -3.55
CA LEU A 11 -1.36 -10.67 -3.88
C LEU A 11 -2.00 -11.73 -4.78
N ASP A 12 -3.25 -12.11 -4.52
CA ASP A 12 -3.98 -13.08 -5.33
C ASP A 12 -4.27 -12.54 -6.74
N GLU A 13 -4.72 -11.28 -6.83
CA GLU A 13 -5.08 -10.62 -8.09
C GLU A 13 -3.86 -10.27 -8.95
N PHE A 14 -2.74 -9.86 -8.33
CA PHE A 14 -1.54 -9.36 -9.01
C PHE A 14 -0.31 -10.25 -8.78
N ASN A 15 -0.46 -11.56 -9.00
CA ASN A 15 0.61 -12.54 -8.75
C ASN A 15 1.72 -12.62 -9.83
N THR A 16 1.55 -11.98 -11.00
CA THR A 16 2.46 -12.09 -12.16
C THR A 16 3.57 -11.03 -12.18
N GLY A 17 4.66 -11.29 -11.46
CA GLY A 17 5.89 -10.50 -11.51
C GLY A 17 5.93 -9.27 -10.59
N HIS A 18 7.12 -8.70 -10.40
CA HIS A 18 7.37 -7.65 -9.41
C HIS A 18 6.55 -6.37 -9.65
N GLN A 19 6.36 -5.99 -10.92
CA GLN A 19 5.59 -4.79 -11.27
C GLN A 19 4.10 -4.94 -10.94
N ALA A 20 3.51 -6.10 -11.23
CA ALA A 20 2.13 -6.39 -10.88
C ALA A 20 1.94 -6.35 -9.35
N LYS A 21 2.85 -6.98 -8.59
CA LYS A 21 2.81 -6.96 -7.11
C LYS A 21 2.88 -5.54 -6.52
N ILE A 22 3.68 -4.65 -7.11
CA ILE A 22 3.77 -3.24 -6.67
C ILE A 22 2.48 -2.48 -6.99
N VAL A 23 1.91 -2.68 -8.17
CA VAL A 23 0.62 -2.09 -8.54
C VAL A 23 -0.47 -2.60 -7.60
N GLY A 24 -0.50 -3.90 -7.31
CA GLY A 24 -1.41 -4.50 -6.33
C GLY A 24 -1.25 -3.91 -4.94
N LEU A 25 -0.01 -3.77 -4.45
CA LEU A 25 0.30 -3.13 -3.15
C LEU A 25 -0.21 -1.69 -3.11
N ALA A 26 0.06 -0.90 -4.15
CA ALA A 26 -0.38 0.49 -4.23
C ALA A 26 -1.92 0.61 -4.27
N LEU A 27 -2.57 -0.27 -5.01
CA LEU A 27 -4.03 -0.33 -5.12
C LEU A 27 -4.66 -0.74 -3.77
N ALA A 28 -4.14 -1.77 -3.11
CA ALA A 28 -4.59 -2.20 -1.79
C ALA A 28 -4.44 -1.08 -0.75
N ALA A 29 -3.28 -0.43 -0.70
CA ALA A 29 -3.01 0.69 0.22
C ALA A 29 -4.00 1.84 0.00
N THR A 30 -4.24 2.18 -1.27
CA THR A 30 -5.19 3.23 -1.65
C THR A 30 -6.62 2.87 -1.23
N ILE A 31 -7.08 1.67 -1.57
CA ILE A 31 -8.44 1.19 -1.22
C ILE A 31 -8.63 1.15 0.30
N TYR A 32 -7.65 0.63 1.04
CA TYR A 32 -7.68 0.55 2.49
C TYR A 32 -7.84 1.93 3.14
N HIS A 33 -7.00 2.89 2.74
CA HIS A 33 -7.06 4.24 3.31
C HIS A 33 -8.31 5.01 2.88
N LEU A 34 -8.81 4.83 1.66
CA LEU A 34 -10.10 5.38 1.23
C LEU A 34 -11.27 4.79 2.04
N TRP A 35 -11.26 3.48 2.27
CA TRP A 35 -12.27 2.82 3.11
C TRP A 35 -12.20 3.33 4.54
N GLN A 36 -11.02 3.45 5.13
CA GLN A 36 -10.82 3.99 6.48
C GLN A 36 -11.33 5.42 6.60
N GLU A 37 -10.98 6.28 5.65
CA GLU A 37 -11.41 7.68 5.59
C GLU A 37 -12.94 7.80 5.46
N ARG A 38 -13.56 6.99 4.58
CA ARG A 38 -15.01 6.93 4.43
C ARG A 38 -15.69 6.56 5.75
N ASN A 39 -15.20 5.54 6.45
CA ASN A 39 -15.79 5.13 7.72
C ASN A 39 -15.60 6.17 8.81
N ARG A 40 -14.44 6.82 8.86
CA ARG A 40 -14.17 7.90 9.81
C ARG A 40 -15.11 9.09 9.60
N ARG A 41 -15.38 9.45 8.34
CA ARG A 41 -16.37 10.49 8.02
C ARG A 41 -17.77 10.09 8.45
N ALA A 42 -18.17 8.84 8.16
CA ALA A 42 -19.49 8.33 8.51
C ALA A 42 -19.75 8.26 10.02
N HIS A 43 -18.73 7.91 10.82
CA HIS A 43 -18.90 7.69 12.27
C HIS A 43 -18.51 8.90 13.12
N ASN A 44 -17.49 9.67 12.72
CA ASN A 44 -16.90 10.73 13.55
C ASN A 44 -17.05 12.14 12.94
N GLN A 45 -17.71 12.28 11.78
CA GLN A 45 -17.82 13.54 11.02
C GLN A 45 -16.47 14.26 10.79
N HIS A 46 -15.37 13.49 10.80
CA HIS A 46 -14.03 14.05 10.76
C HIS A 46 -13.42 13.90 9.36
N PHE A 47 -13.08 15.03 8.75
CA PHE A 47 -12.55 15.09 7.40
C PHE A 47 -11.02 15.17 7.44
N GLY A 48 -10.37 14.20 6.80
CA GLY A 48 -8.92 14.16 6.67
C GLY A 48 -8.41 15.07 5.58
N CYS A 49 -7.18 15.54 5.74
CA CYS A 49 -6.44 16.18 4.67
C CYS A 49 -6.00 15.11 3.65
N ALA A 50 -6.39 15.27 2.39
CA ALA A 50 -6.01 14.36 1.31
C ALA A 50 -4.48 14.20 1.17
N LYS A 51 -3.72 15.28 1.41
CA LYS A 51 -2.24 15.25 1.37
C LYS A 51 -1.67 14.30 2.43
N LYS A 52 -2.15 14.39 3.68
CA LYS A 52 -1.71 13.49 4.77
C LYS A 52 -2.07 12.03 4.50
N MET A 53 -3.22 11.78 3.87
CA MET A 53 -3.63 10.44 3.47
C MET A 53 -2.71 9.87 2.39
N ALA A 54 -2.36 10.67 1.37
CA ALA A 54 -1.42 10.27 0.33
C ALA A 54 -0.02 9.97 0.92
N GLU A 55 0.48 10.81 1.83
CA GLU A 55 1.74 10.56 2.55
C GLU A 55 1.68 9.24 3.34
N SER A 56 0.57 8.96 4.02
CA SER A 56 0.38 7.72 4.78
C SER A 56 0.39 6.47 3.87
N ILE A 57 -0.26 6.56 2.71
CA ILE A 57 -0.26 5.49 1.70
C ILE A 57 1.16 5.22 1.21
N ILE A 58 1.92 6.28 0.88
CA ILE A 58 3.29 6.15 0.38
C ILE A 58 4.21 5.49 1.41
N VAL A 59 4.11 5.90 2.68
CA VAL A 59 4.91 5.32 3.78
C VAL A 59 4.57 3.84 3.97
N LEU A 60 3.27 3.48 3.97
CA LEU A 60 2.82 2.09 4.11
C LEU A 60 3.36 1.19 3.00
N ILE A 61 3.29 1.66 1.75
CA ILE A 61 3.82 0.95 0.58
C ILE A 61 5.33 0.74 0.73
N ARG A 62 6.07 1.79 1.09
CA ARG A 62 7.53 1.73 1.27
C ARG A 62 7.94 0.74 2.36
N ASP A 63 7.25 0.76 3.51
CA ASP A 63 7.52 -0.16 4.62
C ASP A 63 7.27 -1.62 4.20
N LYS A 64 6.19 -1.89 3.46
CA LYS A 64 5.93 -3.25 2.96
C LYS A 64 6.92 -3.71 1.91
N LEU A 65 7.36 -2.83 1.01
CA LEU A 65 8.43 -3.15 0.07
C LEU A 65 9.75 -3.43 0.77
N ALA A 66 10.09 -2.67 1.81
CA ALA A 66 11.29 -2.91 2.62
C ALA A 66 11.24 -4.27 3.35
N ASN A 67 10.06 -4.68 3.82
CA ASN A 67 9.85 -5.94 4.54
C ASN A 67 9.57 -7.16 3.63
N LEU A 68 9.44 -6.98 2.32
CA LEU A 68 9.26 -8.07 1.34
C LEU A 68 10.56 -8.80 0.98
N SER A 69 11.70 -8.36 1.55
CA SER A 69 13.06 -8.77 1.20
C SER A 69 13.45 -10.21 1.54
N ASP A 70 12.57 -11.01 2.13
CA ASP A 70 12.91 -12.36 2.62
C ASP A 70 12.90 -13.48 1.55
N GLY A 71 12.90 -13.14 0.25
CA GLY A 71 13.00 -14.20 -0.78
C GLY A 71 13.03 -13.79 -2.24
N ALA A 72 12.80 -12.52 -2.58
CA ALA A 72 12.97 -12.02 -3.95
C ALA A 72 13.73 -10.70 -3.92
N GLU A 73 14.91 -10.66 -4.53
CA GLU A 73 15.66 -9.42 -4.70
C GLU A 73 14.78 -8.41 -5.47
N LEU A 74 14.24 -7.43 -4.75
CA LEU A 74 13.55 -6.30 -5.35
C LEU A 74 14.49 -5.64 -6.36
N PRO A 75 14.06 -5.42 -7.62
CA PRO A 75 14.89 -4.79 -8.63
C PRO A 75 15.47 -3.46 -8.13
N ALA A 76 16.74 -3.19 -8.40
CA ALA A 76 17.45 -1.99 -7.94
C ALA A 76 16.74 -0.68 -8.32
N ILE A 77 16.02 -0.66 -9.45
CA ILE A 77 15.22 0.48 -9.89
C ILE A 77 14.06 0.80 -8.92
N ILE A 78 13.43 -0.22 -8.35
CA ILE A 78 12.33 -0.07 -7.39
C ILE A 78 12.89 0.37 -6.04
N LYS A 79 14.02 -0.20 -5.60
CA LYS A 79 14.70 0.25 -4.38
C LYS A 79 15.06 1.74 -4.47
N ARG A 80 15.63 2.17 -5.60
CA ARG A 80 15.98 3.59 -5.84
C ARG A 80 14.76 4.50 -5.91
N GLN A 81 13.69 4.08 -6.57
CA GLN A 81 12.47 4.89 -6.72
C GLN A 81 11.71 5.06 -5.40
N TRP A 82 11.74 4.04 -4.54
CA TRP A 82 11.07 4.06 -3.24
C TRP A 82 12.01 4.39 -2.07
N ASP A 83 13.27 4.70 -2.37
CA ASP A 83 14.31 5.07 -1.40
C ASP A 83 14.49 3.99 -0.29
N ILE A 84 14.43 2.73 -0.69
CA ILE A 84 14.60 1.57 0.21
C ILE A 84 16.09 1.21 0.27
N PRO A 85 16.68 1.05 1.48
CA PRO A 85 18.09 0.69 1.64
C PRO A 85 18.47 -0.68 1.06
#